data_AF-A0A1C4PRN0-F1
#
_entry.id   AF-A0A1C4PRN0-F1
#
_cell.length_a   1.000
_cell.length_b   1.000
_cell.length_c   1.000
_cell.angle_alpha   90.00
_cell.angle_beta   90.00
_cell.angle_gamma   90.00
#
_symmetry.space_group_name_H-M   'P 1'
#
loop_
_entity.id
_entity.type
_entity.pdbx_description
1 polymer ?
#
loop_
_entity_poly.entity_id
_entity_poly.type
_entity_poly.pdbx_seq_one_letter_code
_entity_poly.pdbx_strand_id
1 'polypeptide(L)' 'MDTMHAVRGHHRGGPEQLRYEEAPRPVPAAAEVLVRVRSASITPGELDWDATWTDSLAPGGRPRLPIVPSKE' A
#
# COMPACT_ATOMS: atom_id res chain seq x y z
N MET A 1 6.94 -14.53 13.01
CA MET A 1 7.50 -13.48 12.15
C MET A 1 6.55 -12.30 12.24
N ASP A 2 6.94 -11.27 12.97
CA ASP A 2 6.10 -10.08 13.22
C ASP A 2 6.24 -9.04 12.10
N THR A 3 7.21 -9.26 11.21
CA THR A 3 7.46 -8.48 10.02
C THR A 3 7.16 -9.26 8.74
N MET A 4 6.98 -8.50 7.65
CA MET A 4 6.93 -8.96 6.27
C MET A 4 7.75 -8.00 5.41
N HIS A 5 8.21 -8.45 4.24
CA HIS A 5 8.80 -7.53 3.27
C HIS A 5 7.71 -6.86 2.46
N ALA A 6 7.85 -5.56 2.23
CA ALA A 6 6.90 -4.78 1.44
C ALA A 6 7.60 -3.66 0.66
N VAL A 7 7.00 -3.27 -0.47
CA VAL A 7 7.30 -2.01 -1.14
C VAL A 7 6.45 -0.93 -0.48
N ARG A 8 7.07 0.11 0.08
CA ARG A 8 6.39 1.15 0.85
C ARG A 8 6.67 2.56 0.35
N GLY A 9 5.61 3.36 0.29
CA GLY A 9 5.68 4.81 0.05
C GLY A 9 5.53 5.56 1.37
N HIS A 10 6.56 6.31 1.75
CA HIS A 10 6.55 7.18 2.95
C HIS A 10 6.08 8.60 2.62
N HIS A 11 6.13 8.99 1.35
CA HIS A 11 5.61 10.25 0.81
C HIS A 11 4.89 9.95 -0.50
N ARG A 12 3.89 10.77 -0.83
CA ARG A 12 3.25 10.75 -2.16
C ARG A 12 4.26 11.15 -3.23
N GLY A 13 4.29 10.43 -4.34
CA GLY A 13 5.16 10.71 -5.48
C GLY A 13 5.27 9.52 -6.42
N GLY A 14 6.25 9.55 -7.32
CA GLY A 14 6.48 8.48 -8.27
C GLY A 14 7.20 7.28 -7.68
N PRO A 15 7.55 6.29 -8.52
CA PRO A 15 8.24 5.07 -8.11
C PRO A 15 9.55 5.32 -7.34
N GLU A 16 10.21 6.45 -7.56
CA GLU A 16 11.43 6.86 -6.86
C GLU A 16 11.24 7.09 -5.35
N GLN A 17 10.00 7.28 -4.89
CA GLN A 17 9.66 7.39 -3.47
C GLN A 17 9.46 6.03 -2.79
N LEU A 18 9.36 4.95 -3.57
CA LEU A 18 9.10 3.62 -3.06
C LEU A 18 10.37 2.95 -2.51
N ARG A 19 10.23 2.29 -1.36
CA ARG A 19 11.32 1.56 -0.68
C ARG A 19 10.92 0.12 -0.45
N TYR A 20 11.79 -0.82 -0.79
CA TYR A 20 11.63 -2.20 -0.38
C TYR A 20 12.25 -2.39 1.01
N GLU A 21 11.42 -2.72 2.00
CA GLU A 21 11.81 -2.76 3.41
C GLU A 21 11.01 -3.80 4.20
N GLU A 22 11.47 -4.10 5.42
CA GLU A 22 10.65 -4.83 6.39
C GLU A 22 9.59 -3.92 7.00
N ALA A 23 8.37 -4.45 7.12
CA ALA A 23 7.20 -3.76 7.64
C ALA A 23 6.43 -4.65 8.61
N PRO A 24 5.64 -4.08 9.55
CA PRO A 24 4.78 -4.88 10.40
C PRO A 24 3.81 -5.74 9.58
N ARG A 25 3.68 -7.01 9.94
CA ARG A 25 2.68 -7.89 9.34
C ARG A 25 1.28 -7.48 9.85
N PRO A 26 0.31 -7.18 8.96
CA PRO A 26 -1.01 -6.75 9.40
C PRO A 26 -1.76 -7.86 10.15
N VAL A 27 -2.56 -7.45 11.12
CA VAL A 27 -3.46 -8.33 11.88
C VAL A 27 -4.89 -8.02 11.43
N PRO A 28 -5.60 -8.97 10.80
CA PRO A 28 -6.95 -8.72 10.32
C PRO A 28 -7.92 -8.52 11.50
N ALA A 29 -8.84 -7.57 11.34
CA ALA A 29 -9.99 -7.41 12.22
C ALA A 29 -11.07 -8.47 11.94
N ALA A 30 -12.18 -8.41 12.69
CA ALA A 30 -13.34 -9.23 12.39
C ALA A 30 -13.84 -8.95 10.96
N ALA A 31 -14.14 -10.01 10.21
CA ALA A 31 -14.51 -9.98 8.79
C ALA A 31 -13.39 -9.56 7.80
N GLU A 32 -12.14 -9.47 8.23
CA GLU A 32 -10.98 -9.32 7.34
C GLU A 32 -10.21 -10.63 7.20
N VAL A 33 -9.41 -10.74 6.14
CA VAL A 33 -8.52 -11.88 5.91
C VAL A 33 -7.08 -11.43 5.68
N LEU A 34 -6.12 -12.21 6.15
CA LEU A 34 -4.71 -12.01 5.85
C LEU A 34 -4.29 -12.92 4.69
N VAL A 35 -3.92 -12.32 3.56
CA VAL A 35 -3.47 -13.04 2.37
C VAL A 35 -1.95 -13.01 2.27
N ARG A 36 -1.34 -14.18 2.06
CA ARG A 36 0.08 -14.27 1.69
C ARG A 36 0.20 -14.06 0.17
N VAL A 37 0.49 -12.83 -0.22
CA VAL A 37 0.65 -12.42 -1.62
C VAL A 37 1.78 -13.22 -2.28
N ARG A 38 1.48 -13.90 -3.40
CA ARG A 38 2.48 -14.62 -4.21
C ARG A 38 2.99 -13.78 -5.37
N SER A 39 2.13 -12.92 -5.91
CA SER A 39 2.39 -11.97 -6.97
C SER A 39 1.45 -10.79 -6.78
N ALA A 40 1.89 -9.61 -7.20
CA ALA A 40 1.10 -8.40 -7.31
C ALA A 40 1.34 -7.79 -8.70
N SER A 41 0.45 -6.93 -9.16
CA SER A 41 0.59 -6.20 -10.42
C SER A 41 0.83 -4.71 -10.17
N ILE A 42 1.31 -4.03 -11.22
CA ILE A 42 1.36 -2.56 -11.26
C ILE A 42 0.52 -2.09 -12.44
N THR A 43 -0.36 -1.13 -12.22
CA THR A 43 -1.12 -0.46 -13.28
C THR A 43 -0.43 0.86 -13.64
N PRO A 44 -0.25 1.17 -14.95
CA PRO A 44 0.34 2.43 -15.37
C PRO A 44 -0.37 3.65 -14.76
N GLY A 45 0.40 4.55 -14.16
CA GLY A 45 -0.11 5.79 -13.55
C GLY A 45 -0.78 5.61 -12.18
N GLU A 46 -0.81 4.42 -11.60
CA GLU A 46 -1.54 4.22 -10.34
C GLU A 46 -1.00 5.04 -9.16
N LEU A 47 0.29 5.39 -9.19
CA LEU A 47 0.90 6.25 -8.18
C LEU A 47 0.47 7.71 -8.29
N ASP A 48 -0.14 8.15 -9.40
CA ASP A 48 -0.69 9.50 -9.51
C ASP A 48 -2.09 9.61 -8.90
N TRP A 49 -2.79 8.49 -8.75
CA TRP A 49 -4.16 8.45 -8.26
C TRP A 49 -4.26 8.81 -6.78
N ASP A 50 -5.21 9.68 -6.43
CA ASP A 50 -5.46 10.05 -5.02
C ASP A 50 -5.81 8.82 -4.16
N ALA A 51 -6.59 7.90 -4.74
CA ALA A 51 -7.00 6.63 -4.13
C ALA A 51 -5.85 5.66 -3.83
N THR A 52 -4.64 5.91 -4.32
CA THR A 52 -3.45 5.14 -3.94
C THR A 52 -2.85 5.63 -2.63
N TRP A 53 -3.07 6.89 -2.27
CA TRP A 53 -2.45 7.53 -1.11
C TRP A 53 -3.41 7.75 0.05
N THR A 54 -4.70 7.54 -0.17
CA THR A 54 -5.76 7.80 0.82
C THR A 54 -6.67 6.58 1.05
N ASP A 55 -7.55 6.68 2.04
CA ASP A 55 -8.57 5.67 2.37
C ASP A 55 -9.86 5.79 1.54
N SER A 56 -9.87 6.64 0.50
CA SER A 56 -11.07 6.96 -0.27
C SER A 56 -10.82 6.84 -1.78
N LEU A 57 -11.83 6.39 -2.52
CA LEU A 57 -11.85 6.47 -3.98
C LEU A 57 -12.26 7.87 -4.49
N ALA A 58 -12.94 8.65 -3.65
CA ALA A 58 -13.28 10.05 -3.90
C ALA A 58 -12.16 10.99 -3.39
N PRO A 59 -11.98 12.18 -3.98
CA PRO A 59 -11.00 13.15 -3.52
C PRO A 59 -11.16 13.54 -2.04
N GLY A 60 -10.04 13.75 -1.35
CA GLY A 60 -10.02 14.29 0.01
C GLY A 60 -10.04 13.23 1.12
N GLY A 61 -9.72 11.97 0.79
CA GLY A 61 -9.52 10.91 1.79
C GLY A 61 -8.37 11.20 2.75
N ARG A 62 -8.32 10.45 3.85
CA ARG A 62 -7.25 10.59 4.85
C ARG A 62 -5.97 9.93 4.35
N PRO A 63 -4.79 10.56 4.51
CA PRO A 63 -3.52 9.96 4.11
C PRO A 63 -3.27 8.60 4.78
N ARG A 64 -2.78 7.63 4.00
CA ARG A 64 -2.44 6.27 4.48
C ARG A 64 -0.93 6.01 4.55
N LEU A 65 -0.15 7.08 4.69
CA LEU A 65 1.30 6.99 4.77
C LEU A 65 1.74 6.46 6.14
N PRO A 66 2.75 5.57 6.21
CA PRO A 66 3.38 4.85 5.10
C PRO A 66 2.47 3.76 4.50
N ILE A 67 2.35 3.73 3.15
CA ILE A 67 1.45 2.82 2.43
C ILE A 67 2.21 1.69 1.73
N VAL A 68 1.57 0.52 1.59
CA VAL A 68 1.95 -0.54 0.63
C VAL A 68 1.02 -0.42 -0.58
N PRO A 69 1.43 0.23 -1.69
CA PRO A 69 0.56 0.44 -2.84
C PRO A 69 0.47 -0.84 -3.69
N SER A 70 -0.76 -1.22 -4.00
CA SER A 70 -1.14 -2.11 -5.11
C SER A 70 -2.67 -2.10 -5.18
N LYS A 71 -3.23 -2.46 -6.34
CA LYS A 71 -4.66 -2.74 -6.50
C LYS A 71 -4.96 -4.21 -6.75
N GLU A 72 -3.99 -5.00 -7.26
CA GLU A 72 -4.13 -6.44 -7.52
C GLU A 72 -2.87 -7.24 -7.19
#